data_AF-A0A1L7JPB9-F1
#
_entry.id   AF-A0A1L7JPB9-F1
#
_cell.length_a   1.000
_cell.length_b   1.000
_cell.length_c   1.000
_cell.angle_alpha   90.00
_cell.angle_beta   90.00
_cell.angle_gamma   90.00
#
_symmetry.space_group_name_H-M   'P 1'
#
loop_
_entity.id
_entity.type
_entity.pdbx_description
1 polymer ?
#
loop_
_entity_poly.entity_id
_entity_poly.type
_entity_poly.pdbx_seq_one_letter_code
_entity_poly.pdbx_strand_id
1 'polypeptide(L)'
;MEAVNEMIESARRLLYVGCTRAKANLYILYNEKDPSVFIYELQKINKNKDNNDKSNDIISKNIYHKKFGEGKIQEIKGDNIIVLFKTGIKTLSKDICKQHNLLI
;
A
#
# COMPACT_ATOMS: atom_id res chain seq x y z
N MET A 1 35.21 -7.90 -4.22
CA MET A 1 33.91 -7.18 -4.17
C MET A 1 33.01 -7.57 -5.34
N GLU A 2 33.57 -7.66 -6.55
CA GLU A 2 32.85 -8.02 -7.78
C GLU A 2 32.28 -9.46 -7.76
N ALA A 3 33.07 -10.47 -7.37
CA ALA A 3 32.61 -11.86 -7.29
C ALA A 3 31.41 -12.07 -6.35
N VAL A 4 31.35 -11.34 -5.22
CA VAL A 4 30.24 -11.43 -4.27
C VAL A 4 28.96 -10.87 -4.89
N ASN A 5 29.06 -9.76 -5.64
CA ASN A 5 27.91 -9.21 -6.35
C ASN A 5 27.42 -10.17 -7.44
N GLU A 6 28.31 -10.79 -8.20
CA GLU A 6 27.92 -11.81 -9.19
C GLU A 6 27.20 -12.99 -8.55
N MET A 7 27.68 -13.46 -7.40
CA MET A 7 27.02 -14.52 -6.64
C MET A 7 25.62 -14.10 -6.20
N ILE A 8 25.46 -12.89 -5.67
CA ILE A 8 24.15 -12.35 -5.27
C ILE A 8 23.21 -12.24 -6.47
N GLU A 9 23.69 -11.73 -7.61
CA GLU A 9 22.87 -11.63 -8.84
C GLU A 9 22.47 -13.00 -9.39
N SER A 10 23.37 -13.98 -9.32
CA SER A 10 23.07 -15.36 -9.70
C SER A 10 22.00 -15.98 -8.79
N ALA A 11 22.09 -15.77 -7.48
CA ALA A 11 21.10 -16.22 -6.50
C ALA A 11 19.75 -15.53 -6.71
N ARG A 12 19.75 -14.25 -7.07
CA ARG A 12 18.53 -13.50 -7.41
C ARG A 12 17.85 -14.08 -8.65
N ARG A 13 18.62 -14.42 -9.70
CA ARG A 13 18.09 -15.09 -10.89
C ARG A 13 17.48 -16.44 -10.56
N LEU A 14 18.11 -17.22 -9.67
CA LEU A 14 17.57 -18.50 -9.22
C LEU A 14 16.25 -18.32 -8.46
N LEU A 15 16.18 -17.37 -7.53
CA LEU A 15 14.96 -17.05 -6.81
C LEU A 15 13.84 -16.63 -7.77
N TYR A 16 14.13 -15.76 -8.74
CA TYR A 16 13.18 -15.33 -9.76
C TYR A 16 12.60 -16.53 -10.53
N VAL A 17 13.44 -17.45 -10.98
CA VAL A 17 12.99 -18.67 -11.67
C VAL A 17 12.10 -19.52 -10.76
N GLY A 18 12.44 -19.67 -9.48
CA GLY A 18 11.61 -20.39 -8.50
C GLY A 18 10.24 -19.74 -8.33
N CYS A 19 10.19 -18.43 -8.07
CA CYS A 19 8.96 -17.67 -7.89
C CYS A 19 8.03 -17.74 -9.11
N THR A 20 8.58 -17.67 -10.32
CA THR A 20 7.82 -17.70 -11.59
C THR A 20 7.27 -19.08 -11.95
N ARG A 21 7.59 -20.15 -11.20
CA ARG A 21 6.93 -21.45 -11.37
C ARG A 21 5.53 -21.50 -10.76
N ALA A 22 5.23 -20.66 -9.77
CA ALA A 22 3.92 -20.62 -9.15
C ALA A 22 2.89 -20.02 -10.13
N LYS A 23 1.78 -20.74 -10.36
CA LYS A 23 0.70 -20.29 -11.27
C LYS A 23 -0.39 -19.49 -10.58
N ALA A 24 -0.71 -19.83 -9.33
CA ALA A 24 -1.80 -19.23 -8.58
C ALA A 24 -1.28 -18.54 -7.31
N ASN A 25 -0.82 -19.34 -6.33
CA ASN A 25 -0.31 -18.84 -5.07
C ASN A 25 1.17 -19.17 -4.93
N LEU A 26 1.95 -18.22 -4.42
CA LEU A 26 3.36 -18.38 -4.08
C LEU A 26 3.52 -18.21 -2.56
N TYR A 27 4.00 -19.26 -1.89
CA TYR A 27 4.32 -19.22 -0.47
C TYR A 27 5.83 -19.36 -0.30
N ILE A 28 6.43 -18.43 0.44
CA ILE A 28 7.86 -18.41 0.74
C ILE A 28 8.01 -18.55 2.25
N LEU A 29 8.62 -19.66 2.69
CA LEU A 29 8.94 -19.90 4.09
C LEU A 29 10.38 -19.50 4.36
N TYR A 30 10.62 -18.88 5.51
CA TYR A 30 11.95 -18.47 5.96
C TYR A 30 12.03 -18.51 7.49
N ASN A 31 13.24 -18.57 8.02
CA ASN A 31 13.49 -18.45 9.45
C ASN A 31 13.56 -16.97 9.84
N GLU A 32 12.78 -16.55 10.84
CA GLU A 32 12.75 -15.17 11.30
C GLU A 32 14.06 -14.70 11.94
N LYS A 33 14.86 -15.62 12.51
CA LYS A 33 16.13 -15.28 13.15
C LYS A 33 17.25 -14.96 12.15
N ASP A 34 17.20 -15.58 10.98
CA ASP A 34 18.19 -15.40 9.92
C ASP A 34 17.51 -15.43 8.54
N PRO A 35 16.77 -14.37 8.19
CA PRO A 35 16.08 -14.29 6.92
C PRO A 35 17.05 -13.92 5.79
N SER A 36 16.83 -14.51 4.61
CA SER A 36 17.55 -14.12 3.40
C SER A 36 17.32 -12.65 3.07
N VAL A 37 18.34 -11.98 2.52
CA VAL A 37 18.26 -10.60 2.03
C VAL A 37 17.07 -10.36 1.09
N PHE A 38 16.72 -11.37 0.29
CA PHE A 38 15.61 -11.28 -0.66
C PHE A 38 14.22 -11.26 0.01
N ILE A 39 14.09 -11.75 1.25
CA ILE A 39 12.83 -11.67 2.01
C ILE A 39 12.46 -10.22 2.29
N TYR A 40 13.45 -9.40 2.65
CA TYR A 40 13.22 -7.97 2.90
C TYR A 40 12.80 -7.22 1.62
N GLU A 41 13.38 -7.58 0.47
CA GLU A 41 12.98 -7.04 -0.83
C GLU A 41 11.51 -7.39 -1.15
N LEU A 42 11.12 -8.66 -0.96
CA LEU A 42 9.75 -9.14 -1.20
C LEU A 42 8.72 -8.52 -0.26
N GLN A 43 9.04 -8.37 1.03
CA GLN A 43 8.16 -7.73 2.00
C GLN A 43 7.85 -6.28 1.65
N LYS A 44 8.83 -5.53 1.11
CA LYS A 44 8.61 -4.15 0.64
C LYS A 44 7.61 -4.09 -0.51
N ILE A 45 7.70 -5.04 -1.45
CA ILE A 45 6.77 -5.13 -2.60
C ILE A 45 5.34 -5.38 -2.11
N ASN A 46 5.13 -6.30 -1.17
CA ASN A 46 3.81 -6.60 -0.62
C ASN A 46 3.20 -5.40 0.13
N LYS A 47 3.99 -4.69 0.96
CA LYS A 47 3.51 -3.49 1.66
C LYS A 47 3.01 -2.40 0.71
N ASN A 48 3.68 -2.22 -0.43
CA ASN A 48 3.23 -1.26 -1.44
C ASN A 48 1.91 -1.67 -2.10
N LYS A 49 1.67 -2.97 -2.25
CA LYS A 49 0.41 -3.50 -2.79
C LYS A 49 -0.74 -3.28 -1.81
N ASP A 50 -0.53 -3.56 -0.52
CA ASP A 50 -1.52 -3.30 0.53
C ASP A 50 -1.84 -1.81 0.70
N ASN A 51 -0.86 -0.92 0.49
CA ASN A 51 -1.09 0.54 0.54
C ASN A 51 -1.93 1.03 -0.64
N ASN A 52 -1.73 0.46 -1.84
CA ASN A 52 -2.56 0.76 -2.99
C ASN A 52 -4.00 0.25 -2.80
N ASP A 53 -4.17 -0.99 -2.32
CA ASP A 53 -5.50 -1.53 -2.05
C ASP A 53 -6.22 -0.76 -0.92
N LYS A 54 -5.53 -0.36 0.15
CA LYS A 54 -6.10 0.51 1.19
C LYS A 54 -6.48 1.89 0.65
N SER A 55 -5.71 2.46 -0.26
CA SER A 55 -6.05 3.76 -0.86
C SER A 55 -7.33 3.69 -1.69
N ASN A 56 -7.52 2.62 -2.47
CA ASN A 56 -8.73 2.37 -3.25
C ASN A 56 -9.95 2.15 -2.36
N ASP A 57 -9.80 1.43 -1.26
CA ASP A 57 -10.88 1.18 -0.31
C ASP A 57 -11.34 2.49 0.37
N ILE A 58 -10.40 3.37 0.71
CA ILE A 58 -10.71 4.71 1.27
C ILE A 58 -11.40 5.61 0.22
N ILE A 59 -10.98 5.58 -1.05
CA ILE A 59 -11.59 6.40 -2.14
C ILE A 59 -13.08 6.07 -2.35
N SER A 60 -13.57 4.93 -1.87
CA SER A 60 -14.98 4.56 -1.99
C SER A 60 -15.87 4.91 -0.79
N LYS A 61 -15.28 5.38 0.32
CA LYS A 61 -16.01 5.61 1.57
C LYS A 61 -16.83 6.91 1.56
N ASN A 62 -18.00 6.83 2.18
CA ASN A 62 -18.83 7.99 2.52
C ASN A 62 -18.28 8.65 3.79
N ILE A 63 -18.07 9.96 3.72
CA ILE A 63 -17.69 10.82 4.84
C ILE A 63 -18.89 11.63 5.27
N TYR A 64 -19.06 11.84 6.58
CA TYR A 64 -20.01 12.81 7.10
C TYR A 64 -19.29 13.97 7.79
N HIS A 65 -19.57 15.20 7.38
CA HIS A 65 -19.05 16.40 8.01
C HIS A 65 -20.18 17.22 8.62
N LYS A 66 -20.07 17.59 9.92
CA LYS A 66 -21.12 18.31 10.67
C LYS A 66 -21.66 19.57 9.97
N LYS A 67 -20.80 20.29 9.23
CA LYS A 67 -21.18 21.52 8.48
C LYS A 67 -21.60 21.26 7.03
N PHE A 68 -21.14 20.19 6.39
CA PHE A 68 -21.28 19.98 4.94
C PHE A 68 -22.15 18.78 4.57
N GLY A 69 -22.56 17.99 5.57
CA GLY A 69 -23.34 16.77 5.40
C GLY A 69 -22.52 15.62 4.86
N GLU A 70 -23.18 14.73 4.15
CA GLU A 70 -22.57 13.57 3.49
C GLU A 70 -21.75 14.01 2.26
N GLY A 71 -20.56 13.43 2.13
CA GLY A 71 -19.69 13.61 0.98
C GLY A 71 -18.95 12.32 0.62
N LYS A 72 -18.57 12.20 -0.64
CA LYS A 72 -17.84 11.05 -1.16
C LYS A 72 -16.40 11.44 -1.47
N ILE A 73 -15.43 10.64 -1.02
CA ILE A 73 -14.03 10.87 -1.37
C ILE A 73 -13.87 10.62 -2.87
N GLN A 74 -13.28 11.56 -3.59
CA GLN A 74 -12.95 11.37 -5.01
C GLN A 74 -11.46 11.07 -5.19
N GLU A 75 -10.59 11.72 -4.41
CA GLU A 75 -9.15 11.62 -4.60
C GLU A 75 -8.40 11.85 -3.29
N ILE A 76 -7.27 11.16 -3.11
CA ILE A 76 -6.35 11.37 -1.99
C ILE A 76 -5.01 11.82 -2.56
N LYS A 77 -4.70 13.11 -2.44
CA LYS A 77 -3.41 13.69 -2.82
C LYS A 77 -2.53 13.81 -1.59
N GLY A 78 -1.85 12.72 -1.25
CA GLY A 78 -0.92 12.63 -0.13
C GLY A 78 -1.60 12.94 1.20
N ASP A 79 -1.45 14.19 1.65
CA ASP A 79 -1.97 14.69 2.91
C ASP A 79 -3.35 15.38 2.80
N ASN A 80 -3.78 15.67 1.58
CA ASN A 80 -5.07 16.29 1.30
C ASN A 80 -6.01 15.31 0.61
N ILE A 81 -7.26 15.28 1.06
CA ILE A 81 -8.34 14.48 0.53
C ILE A 81 -9.32 15.41 -0.17
N ILE A 82 -9.69 15.10 -1.40
CA ILE A 82 -10.71 15.82 -2.15
C ILE A 82 -12.02 15.06 -1.98
N VAL A 83 -13.00 15.74 -1.37
CA VAL A 83 -14.32 15.19 -1.04
C VAL A 83 -15.38 15.97 -1.78
N LEU A 84 -16.27 15.28 -2.49
CA LEU A 84 -17.44 15.84 -3.12
C LEU A 84 -18.62 15.80 -2.14
N PHE A 85 -18.99 16.96 -1.59
CA PHE A 85 -20.23 17.12 -0.81
C PHE A 85 -21.38 17.56 -1.71
N LYS A 86 -22.63 17.43 -1.25
CA LYS A 86 -23.80 18.01 -1.92
C LYS A 86 -23.67 19.53 -2.15
N THR A 87 -22.88 20.20 -1.32
CA THR A 87 -22.61 21.64 -1.39
C THR A 87 -21.47 22.02 -2.33
N GLY A 88 -20.72 21.05 -2.85
CA GLY A 88 -19.57 21.27 -3.74
C GLY A 88 -18.33 20.45 -3.35
N ILE A 89 -17.26 20.61 -4.14
CA ILE A 89 -15.98 19.93 -3.92
C ILE A 89 -15.19 20.67 -2.84
N LYS A 90 -14.64 19.92 -1.87
CA LYS A 90 -13.79 20.47 -0.80
C LYS A 90 -12.54 19.64 -0.60
N THR A 91 -11.44 20.34 -0.36
CA THR A 91 -10.16 19.75 0.04
C THR A 91 -10.06 19.76 1.56
N LEU A 92 -9.84 18.60 2.16
CA LEU A 92 -9.72 18.39 3.60
C LEU A 92 -8.39 17.70 3.91
N SER A 93 -7.71 18.10 4.98
CA SER A 93 -6.48 17.43 5.40
C SER A 93 -6.79 16.10 6.09
N LYS A 94 -6.02 15.06 5.74
CA LYS A 94 -6.19 13.69 6.22
C LYS A 94 -6.11 13.58 7.74
N ASP A 95 -5.22 14.36 8.35
CA ASP A 95 -5.04 14.39 9.81
C ASP A 95 -6.27 14.91 10.55
N ILE A 96 -6.90 15.96 10.03
CA ILE A 96 -8.11 16.56 10.61
C ILE A 96 -9.27 15.56 10.51
N CYS A 97 -9.39 14.84 9.38
CA CYS A 97 -10.42 13.83 9.18
C CYS A 97 -10.29 12.63 10.15
N LYS A 98 -9.05 12.23 10.48
CA LYS A 98 -8.79 11.19 11.47
C LYS A 98 -9.02 11.67 12.89
N GLN A 99 -8.54 12.87 13.23
CA GLN A 99 -8.63 13.42 14.59
C GLN A 99 -10.07 13.67 15.03
N HIS A 100 -10.96 13.99 14.08
CA HIS A 100 -12.37 14.26 14.35
C HIS A 100 -13.31 13.07 14.09
N ASN A 101 -12.80 11.85 13.89
CA ASN A 101 -13.60 10.65 13.56
C ASN A 101 -14.60 10.89 12.41
N LEU A 102 -14.19 11.64 11.38
CA LEU A 102 -15.05 11.94 10.23
C LEU A 102 -15.09 10.79 9.20
N LEU A 103 -14.26 9.76 9.40
CA LEU A 103 -14.20 8.53 8.62
C LEU A 103 -14.98 7.45 9.39
N ILE A 104 -16.12 7.01 8.86
CA ILE A 104 -16.87 5.85 9.36
C ILE A 104 -16.37 4.58 8.64
#